data_AF-A0A817PMB5-F1
#
_entry.id   AF-A0A817PMB5-F1
#
_cell.length_a   1.000
_cell.length_b   1.000
_cell.length_c   1.000
_cell.angle_alpha   90.00
_cell.angle_beta   90.00
_cell.angle_gamma   90.00
#
_symmetry.space_group_name_H-M   'P 1'
#
loop_
_entity.id
_entity.type
_entity.pdbx_description
1 polymer ?
#
loop_
_entity_poly.entity_id
_entity_poly.type
_entity_poly.pdbx_seq_one_letter_code
_entity_poly.pdbx_strand_id
1 'polypeptide(L)'
;KSTCPNEHYYWSYDNVNIFEYINGNNMFINDFINFPIHLNYIRELDIALPINNYFWSIISSWNQLISLNIIINGDDENVYFQLQQLFDQTPCLYSLKFSNWNDLNMILFQKLKSKSIRRLHFTELRASYRQFFNRNECSALINSILGKQCEVLIVSVNNQTLAIDIAENMIKLRSLIIKCQTNKPSRLNFPSRNNIFVQWK
;
A
#
# COMPACT_ATOMS: atom_id res chain seq x y z
N LYS A 1 17.93 -13.56 -16.77
CA LYS A 1 19.13 -13.11 -17.50
C LYS A 1 19.11 -11.59 -17.57
N SER A 2 20.18 -10.92 -17.15
CA SER A 2 20.44 -9.51 -17.45
C SER A 2 20.82 -9.43 -18.93
N THR A 3 20.22 -8.52 -19.69
CA THR A 3 20.71 -8.19 -21.03
C THR A 3 21.72 -7.06 -20.88
N CYS A 4 22.94 -7.27 -21.41
CA CYS A 4 24.03 -6.30 -21.49
C CYS A 4 23.53 -4.91 -21.92
N PRO A 5 24.26 -3.82 -21.61
CA PRO A 5 23.88 -2.48 -22.06
C PRO A 5 23.62 -2.50 -23.56
N ASN A 6 22.40 -2.12 -23.93
CA ASN A 6 22.01 -1.98 -25.32
C ASN A 6 22.63 -0.72 -25.94
N GLU A 7 22.37 -0.49 -27.23
CA GLU A 7 22.87 0.66 -28.00
C GLU A 7 22.52 2.04 -27.38
N HIS A 8 21.66 2.06 -26.37
CA HIS A 8 21.20 3.23 -25.63
C HIS A 8 21.80 3.35 -24.23
N TYR A 9 22.88 2.63 -23.93
CA TYR A 9 23.65 2.69 -22.69
C TYR A 9 22.87 2.30 -21.43
N TYR A 10 21.81 1.50 -21.54
CA TYR A 10 20.98 1.12 -20.40
C TYR A 10 20.84 -0.39 -20.17
N TRP A 11 20.67 -0.76 -18.91
CA TRP A 11 20.46 -2.15 -18.48
C TRP A 11 18.97 -2.42 -18.33
N SER A 12 18.42 -3.31 -19.15
CA SER A 12 17.05 -3.82 -19.00
C SER A 12 17.04 -5.16 -18.28
N TYR A 13 16.08 -5.34 -17.38
CA TYR A 13 15.87 -6.60 -16.68
C TYR A 13 14.45 -7.12 -16.90
N ASP A 14 14.27 -7.85 -17.99
CA ASP A 14 12.94 -8.33 -18.41
C ASP A 14 12.40 -9.48 -17.56
N ASN A 15 13.25 -10.08 -16.74
CA ASN A 15 12.89 -11.21 -15.87
C ASN A 15 12.61 -10.80 -14.42
N VAL A 16 12.69 -9.50 -14.10
CA VAL A 16 12.46 -8.99 -12.75
C VAL A 16 10.99 -8.58 -12.64
N ASN A 17 10.23 -9.38 -11.89
CA ASN A 17 8.80 -9.16 -11.64
C ASN A 17 8.53 -8.49 -10.29
N ILE A 18 9.45 -8.63 -9.33
CA ILE A 18 9.41 -8.03 -7.98
C ILE A 18 10.62 -7.12 -7.83
N PHE A 19 10.40 -5.89 -7.39
CA PHE A 19 11.46 -4.93 -7.08
C PHE A 19 11.26 -4.35 -5.69
N GLU A 20 12.33 -4.19 -4.93
CA GLU A 20 12.32 -3.59 -3.60
C GLU A 20 13.23 -2.36 -3.58
N TYR A 21 12.66 -1.21 -3.22
CA TYR A 21 13.38 0.05 -3.06
C TYR A 21 13.26 0.54 -1.62
N ILE A 22 14.35 0.40 -0.87
CA ILE A 22 14.47 0.94 0.48
C ILE A 22 15.45 2.11 0.41
N ASN A 23 14.96 3.31 0.70
CA ASN A 23 15.80 4.49 0.88
C ASN A 23 16.63 4.29 2.16
N GLY A 24 17.88 3.84 2.01
CA GLY A 24 18.80 3.78 3.14
C GLY A 24 19.26 5.18 3.51
N ASN A 25 19.14 5.58 4.77
CA ASN A 25 19.81 6.77 5.33
C ASN A 25 21.36 6.67 5.31
N ASN A 26 21.92 5.79 4.47
CA ASN A 26 23.34 5.59 4.37
C ASN A 26 23.92 6.71 3.53
N MET A 27 24.81 7.46 4.17
CA MET A 27 25.81 8.41 3.64
C MET A 27 26.59 7.95 2.38
N PHE A 28 26.32 6.73 1.87
CA PHE A 28 26.97 6.10 0.72
C PHE A 28 26.08 6.03 -0.54
N ILE A 29 24.82 6.50 -0.50
CA ILE A 29 23.93 6.45 -1.69
C ILE A 29 24.29 7.53 -2.74
N ASN A 30 25.13 8.51 -2.40
CA ASN A 30 25.64 9.47 -3.39
C ASN A 30 26.53 8.82 -4.47
N ASP A 31 26.99 7.58 -4.24
CA ASP A 31 27.88 6.85 -5.15
C ASP A 31 27.18 5.71 -5.90
N PHE A 32 25.87 5.54 -5.78
CA PHE A 32 25.15 4.75 -6.80
C PHE A 32 25.15 5.58 -8.09
N ILE A 33 26.23 5.40 -8.83
CA ILE A 33 26.39 5.62 -10.27
C ILE A 33 25.00 5.55 -10.90
N ASN A 34 24.62 6.61 -11.61
CA ASN A 34 23.45 6.67 -12.48
C ASN A 34 23.51 5.49 -13.45
N PHE A 35 23.06 4.32 -13.01
CA PHE A 35 22.89 3.18 -13.88
C PHE A 35 21.50 3.38 -14.48
N PRO A 36 21.40 3.71 -15.77
CA PRO A 36 20.12 3.72 -16.45
C PRO A 36 19.61 2.28 -16.47
N ILE A 37 18.88 1.90 -15.43
CA ILE A 37 18.26 0.60 -15.28
C ILE A 37 16.80 0.79 -15.68
N HIS A 38 16.34 0.02 -16.65
CA HIS A 38 14.94 0.02 -17.06
C HIS A 38 14.27 -1.28 -16.62
N LEU A 39 13.24 -1.12 -15.79
CA LEU A 39 12.47 -2.23 -15.24
C LEU A 39 11.04 -2.21 -15.78
N ASN A 40 10.89 -2.61 -17.04
CA ASN A 40 9.63 -2.48 -17.79
C ASN A 40 8.55 -3.52 -17.43
N TYR A 41 8.93 -4.61 -16.77
CA TYR A 41 8.07 -5.78 -16.52
C TYR A 41 7.81 -6.03 -15.03
N ILE A 42 8.08 -5.04 -14.17
CA ILE A 42 7.73 -5.14 -12.75
C ILE A 42 6.22 -5.25 -12.61
N ARG A 43 5.78 -6.28 -11.88
CA ARG A 43 4.38 -6.50 -11.51
C ARG A 43 4.12 -6.17 -10.06
N GLU A 44 5.14 -6.32 -9.21
CA GLU A 44 5.06 -6.06 -7.78
C GLU A 44 6.22 -5.17 -7.32
N LEU A 45 5.90 -4.16 -6.52
CA LEU A 45 6.88 -3.21 -6.01
C LEU A 45 6.72 -3.06 -4.50
N ASP A 46 7.83 -3.19 -3.79
CA ASP A 46 7.98 -2.79 -2.39
C ASP A 46 8.76 -1.47 -2.34
N ILE A 47 8.21 -0.44 -1.71
CA ILE A 47 8.83 0.88 -1.66
C ILE A 47 8.72 1.53 -0.28
N ALA A 48 9.78 2.20 0.17
CA ALA A 48 9.73 3.09 1.32
C ALA A 48 9.65 4.56 0.87
N LEU A 49 8.66 5.29 1.37
CA LEU A 49 8.50 6.73 1.15
C LEU A 49 9.02 7.55 2.33
N PRO A 50 9.54 8.77 2.10
CA PRO A 50 9.65 9.44 0.79
C PRO A 50 10.78 8.88 -0.09
N ILE A 51 10.57 8.94 -1.40
CA ILE A 51 11.56 8.59 -2.42
C ILE A 51 12.34 9.81 -2.90
N ASN A 52 13.58 9.59 -3.32
CA ASN A 52 14.43 10.63 -3.89
C ASN A 52 14.12 10.83 -5.40
N ASN A 53 14.66 11.90 -5.97
CA ASN A 53 14.44 12.22 -7.38
C ASN A 53 15.05 11.19 -8.35
N TYR A 54 16.07 10.47 -7.91
CA TYR A 54 16.72 9.42 -8.70
C TYR A 54 15.76 8.25 -8.97
N PHE A 55 14.90 7.92 -8.01
CA PHE A 55 13.89 6.87 -8.23
C PHE A 55 13.08 7.11 -9.50
N TRP A 56 12.63 8.35 -9.72
CA TRP A 56 11.83 8.70 -10.89
C TRP A 56 12.57 8.60 -12.23
N SER A 57 13.92 8.59 -12.24
CA SER A 57 14.68 8.44 -13.49
C SER A 57 14.78 6.99 -13.96
N ILE A 58 14.66 6.03 -13.04
CA ILE A 58 14.65 4.59 -13.33
C ILE A 58 13.36 4.17 -14.04
N ILE A 59 12.29 4.97 -13.88
CA ILE A 59 10.92 4.54 -14.13
C ILE A 59 10.19 5.56 -15.00
N SER A 60 10.06 5.25 -16.29
CA SER A 60 9.34 6.10 -17.24
C SER A 60 7.85 5.75 -17.37
N SER A 61 7.46 4.48 -17.16
CA SER A 61 6.06 4.06 -17.02
C SER A 61 5.95 2.66 -16.43
N TRP A 62 4.94 2.42 -15.59
CA TRP A 62 4.69 1.13 -14.94
C TRP A 62 3.35 0.55 -15.36
N ASN A 63 3.20 0.40 -16.67
CA ASN A 63 1.97 -0.12 -17.27
C ASN A 63 1.69 -1.58 -16.88
N GLN A 64 2.67 -2.29 -16.32
CA GLN A 64 2.52 -3.68 -15.89
C GLN A 64 2.47 -3.85 -14.36
N LEU A 65 2.66 -2.76 -13.60
CA LEU A 65 2.62 -2.83 -12.14
C LEU A 65 1.19 -3.08 -11.68
N ILE A 66 0.99 -4.18 -10.96
CA ILE A 66 -0.32 -4.64 -10.49
C ILE A 66 -0.42 -4.51 -8.97
N SER A 67 0.70 -4.65 -8.26
CA SER A 67 0.74 -4.60 -6.79
C SER A 67 1.82 -3.64 -6.31
N LEU A 68 1.46 -2.79 -5.35
CA LEU A 68 2.35 -1.86 -4.68
C LEU A 68 2.22 -2.05 -3.17
N ASN A 69 3.35 -2.25 -2.52
CA ASN A 69 3.46 -2.29 -1.07
C ASN A 69 4.33 -1.15 -0.59
N ILE A 70 3.82 -0.40 0.38
CA ILE A 70 4.37 0.88 0.80
C ILE A 70 4.68 0.86 2.27
N ILE A 71 5.90 1.27 2.60
CA ILE A 71 6.30 1.67 3.94
C ILE A 71 6.32 3.19 3.94
N ILE A 72 5.52 3.81 4.79
CA ILE A 72 5.51 5.27 4.96
C ILE A 72 6.42 5.61 6.12
N ASN A 73 7.40 6.46 5.89
CA ASN A 73 8.26 7.04 6.91
C ASN A 73 8.02 8.56 6.95
N GLY A 74 7.08 9.00 7.79
CA GLY A 74 6.68 10.40 7.93
C GLY A 74 5.28 10.69 7.39
N ASP A 75 4.69 11.80 7.83
CA ASP A 75 3.29 12.16 7.58
C ASP A 75 3.12 13.50 6.82
N ASP A 76 4.17 13.94 6.13
CA ASP A 76 4.17 15.20 5.39
C ASP A 76 3.37 15.14 4.07
N GLU A 77 2.97 16.32 3.56
CA GLU A 77 2.23 16.41 2.29
C GLU A 77 3.04 15.90 1.09
N ASN A 78 4.37 15.91 1.17
CA ASN A 78 5.25 15.46 0.08
C ASN A 78 5.13 13.94 -0.14
N VAL A 79 5.00 13.14 0.92
CA VAL A 79 4.72 11.69 0.81
C VAL A 79 3.43 11.45 0.00
N TYR A 80 2.37 12.21 0.26
CA TYR A 80 1.09 12.06 -0.45
C TYR A 80 1.14 12.55 -1.90
N PHE A 81 1.91 13.60 -2.16
CA PHE A 81 2.19 14.04 -3.52
C PHE A 81 2.91 12.94 -4.32
N GLN A 82 3.95 12.33 -3.74
CA GLN A 82 4.68 11.22 -4.37
C GLN A 82 3.79 9.99 -4.58
N LEU A 83 2.92 9.67 -3.62
CA LEU A 83 1.91 8.61 -3.78
C LEU A 83 0.97 8.87 -4.96
N GLN A 84 0.47 10.10 -5.08
CA GLN A 84 -0.40 10.46 -6.20
C GLN A 84 0.34 10.34 -7.54
N GLN A 85 1.60 10.80 -7.62
CA GLN A 85 2.44 10.64 -8.80
C GLN A 85 2.64 9.16 -9.16
N LEU A 86 2.89 8.28 -8.17
CA LEU A 86 2.98 6.84 -8.41
C LEU A 86 1.67 6.29 -8.99
N PHE A 87 0.52 6.69 -8.45
CA PHE A 87 -0.79 6.23 -8.94
C PHE A 87 -1.09 6.71 -10.36
N ASP A 88 -0.69 7.93 -10.70
CA ASP A 88 -0.88 8.50 -12.03
C ASP A 88 -0.01 7.80 -13.09
N GLN A 89 1.15 7.29 -12.69
CA GLN A 89 2.09 6.56 -13.57
C GLN A 89 1.86 5.04 -13.64
N THR A 90 0.89 4.52 -12.87
CA THR A 90 0.61 3.08 -12.75
C THR A 90 -0.83 2.75 -13.12
N PRO A 91 -1.20 2.85 -14.41
CA PRO A 91 -2.59 2.71 -14.84
C PRO A 91 -3.19 1.32 -14.58
N CYS A 92 -2.35 0.31 -14.33
CA CYS A 92 -2.76 -1.06 -14.06
C CYS A 92 -2.64 -1.47 -12.58
N LEU A 93 -2.29 -0.53 -11.69
CA LEU A 93 -2.10 -0.83 -10.27
C LEU A 93 -3.43 -1.19 -9.63
N TYR A 94 -3.60 -2.48 -9.31
CA TYR A 94 -4.84 -3.04 -8.79
C TYR A 94 -4.82 -3.16 -7.26
N SER A 95 -3.67 -3.49 -6.69
CA SER A 95 -3.49 -3.80 -5.29
C SER A 95 -2.54 -2.83 -4.61
N LEU A 96 -2.98 -2.24 -3.50
CA LEU A 96 -2.20 -1.34 -2.67
C LEU A 96 -2.16 -1.88 -1.24
N LYS A 97 -0.94 -2.05 -0.72
CA LYS A 97 -0.67 -2.50 0.64
C LYS A 97 0.14 -1.44 1.39
N PHE A 98 -0.24 -1.17 2.63
CA PHE A 98 0.52 -0.36 3.56
C PHE A 98 1.12 -1.26 4.64
N SER A 99 2.44 -1.43 4.60
CA SER A 99 3.22 -2.23 5.55
C SER A 99 3.27 -1.62 6.96
N ASN A 100 3.13 -0.29 7.05
CA ASN A 100 2.98 0.44 8.29
C ASN A 100 1.94 1.55 8.10
N TRP A 101 0.67 1.24 8.32
CA TRP A 101 -0.40 2.22 8.12
C TRP A 101 -0.49 3.27 9.25
N ASN A 102 0.21 3.10 10.37
CA ASN A 102 0.01 3.98 11.54
C ASN A 102 0.48 5.41 11.32
N ASP A 103 1.46 5.58 10.44
CA ASP A 103 1.98 6.89 10.03
C ASP A 103 1.15 7.50 8.88
N LEU A 104 0.11 6.79 8.44
CA LEU A 104 -0.78 7.27 7.40
C LEU A 104 -1.79 8.26 7.99
N ASN A 105 -1.64 9.52 7.62
CA ASN A 105 -2.66 10.54 7.74
C ASN A 105 -3.88 10.22 6.85
N MET A 106 -4.95 9.74 7.47
CA MET A 106 -6.20 9.37 6.78
C MET A 106 -6.91 10.54 6.09
N ILE A 107 -6.67 11.79 6.50
CA ILE A 107 -7.25 12.98 5.85
C ILE A 107 -6.57 13.20 4.50
N LEU A 108 -5.25 13.09 4.45
CA LEU A 108 -4.50 13.21 3.20
C LEU A 108 -4.75 12.00 2.30
N PHE A 109 -4.90 10.81 2.88
CA PHE A 109 -5.27 9.61 2.13
C PHE A 109 -6.59 9.75 1.36
N GLN A 110 -7.60 10.43 1.93
CA GLN A 110 -8.87 10.67 1.23
C GLN A 110 -8.70 11.46 -0.08
N LYS A 111 -7.64 12.26 -0.20
CA LYS A 111 -7.35 13.06 -1.38
C LYS A 111 -6.76 12.22 -2.51
N LEU A 112 -6.20 11.06 -2.21
CA LEU A 112 -5.57 10.18 -3.20
C LEU A 112 -6.60 9.60 -4.16
N LYS A 113 -6.22 9.57 -5.44
CA LYS A 113 -7.05 9.09 -6.54
C LYS A 113 -6.28 8.07 -7.34
N SER A 114 -6.94 6.96 -7.64
CA SER A 114 -6.50 6.03 -8.66
C SER A 114 -7.74 5.49 -9.35
N LYS A 115 -7.68 5.21 -10.64
CA LYS A 115 -8.78 4.58 -11.37
C LYS A 115 -8.72 3.06 -11.32
N SER A 116 -7.59 2.47 -10.98
CA SER A 116 -7.31 1.04 -11.11
C SER A 116 -7.27 0.29 -9.78
N ILE A 117 -6.95 0.96 -8.67
CA ILE A 117 -6.84 0.30 -7.37
C ILE A 117 -8.21 -0.19 -6.92
N ARG A 118 -8.31 -1.49 -6.61
CA ARG A 118 -9.51 -2.16 -6.08
C ARG A 118 -9.22 -3.00 -4.85
N ARG A 119 -7.96 -3.24 -4.52
CA ARG A 119 -7.57 -3.99 -3.33
C ARG A 119 -6.76 -3.10 -2.39
N LEU A 120 -7.22 -2.99 -1.16
CA LEU A 120 -6.55 -2.25 -0.09
C LEU A 120 -6.18 -3.21 1.05
N HIS A 121 -4.94 -3.12 1.52
CA HIS A 121 -4.44 -3.94 2.61
C HIS A 121 -3.67 -3.08 3.60
N PHE A 122 -4.19 -2.96 4.82
CA PHE A 122 -3.55 -2.22 5.90
C PHE A 122 -2.95 -3.22 6.88
N THR A 123 -1.62 -3.38 6.84
CA THR A 123 -0.90 -4.25 7.78
C THR A 123 -0.28 -3.45 8.91
N GLU A 124 -0.37 -4.01 10.11
CA GLU A 124 0.26 -3.49 11.32
C GLU A 124 1.67 -4.06 11.48
N LEU A 125 2.65 -3.21 11.78
CA LEU A 125 3.92 -3.67 12.32
C LEU A 125 3.73 -4.03 13.80
N ARG A 126 4.31 -5.17 14.22
CA ARG A 126 4.16 -5.71 15.58
C ARG A 126 4.59 -4.75 16.70
N ALA A 127 5.44 -3.77 16.39
CA ALA A 127 5.99 -2.82 17.35
C ALA A 127 5.15 -1.52 17.49
N SER A 128 4.06 -1.37 16.74
CA SER A 128 3.25 -0.15 16.82
C SER A 128 2.22 -0.20 17.96
N TYR A 129 2.09 0.93 18.66
CA TYR A 129 1.06 1.18 19.67
C TYR A 129 -0.35 1.27 19.08
N ARG A 130 -0.45 1.64 17.80
CA ARG A 130 -1.71 1.70 17.06
C ARG A 130 -1.81 0.46 16.18
N GLN A 131 -2.82 -0.35 16.42
CA GLN A 131 -3.01 -1.62 15.70
C GLN A 131 -4.37 -1.70 15.01
N PHE A 132 -5.31 -0.82 15.38
CA PHE A 132 -6.69 -0.91 14.94
C PHE A 132 -7.20 0.46 14.50
N PHE A 133 -7.90 0.49 13.37
CA PHE A 133 -8.62 1.66 12.89
C PHE A 133 -9.71 2.04 13.89
N ASN A 134 -9.80 3.35 14.17
CA ASN A 134 -10.91 3.92 14.93
C ASN A 134 -12.07 4.35 14.01
N ARG A 135 -13.15 4.88 14.60
CA ARG A 135 -14.34 5.31 13.87
C ARG A 135 -14.05 6.40 12.82
N ASN A 136 -13.22 7.38 13.15
CA ASN A 136 -12.90 8.49 12.25
C ASN A 136 -12.10 7.99 11.04
N GLU A 137 -11.20 7.03 11.24
CA GLU A 137 -10.39 6.44 10.19
C GLU A 137 -11.21 5.51 9.29
N CYS A 138 -12.12 4.71 9.87
CA CYS A 138 -13.05 3.92 9.08
C CYS A 138 -13.93 4.83 8.23
N SER A 139 -14.47 5.91 8.82
CA SER A 139 -15.26 6.90 8.09
C SER A 139 -14.45 7.57 6.97
N ALA A 140 -13.20 7.92 7.24
CA ALA A 140 -12.28 8.46 6.24
C ALA A 140 -12.05 7.50 5.07
N LEU A 141 -11.80 6.22 5.38
CA LEU A 141 -11.61 5.18 4.38
C LEU A 141 -12.87 5.00 3.53
N ILE A 142 -14.04 4.82 4.15
CA ILE A 142 -15.34 4.66 3.48
C ILE A 142 -15.62 5.82 2.53
N ASN A 143 -15.32 7.05 2.94
CA ASN A 143 -15.61 8.24 2.15
C ASN A 143 -14.59 8.55 1.05
N SER A 144 -13.39 7.97 1.14
CA SER A 144 -12.32 8.16 0.15
C SER A 144 -12.69 7.57 -1.22
N ILE A 145 -12.09 8.10 -2.29
CA ILE A 145 -12.27 7.57 -3.65
C ILE A 145 -11.79 6.12 -3.73
N LEU A 146 -10.63 5.83 -3.13
CA LEU A 146 -10.08 4.48 -3.07
C LEU A 146 -11.01 3.52 -2.32
N GLY A 147 -11.61 3.96 -1.22
CA GLY A 147 -12.57 3.15 -0.47
C GLY A 147 -13.85 2.87 -1.25
N LYS A 148 -14.45 3.89 -1.88
CA LYS A 148 -15.69 3.74 -2.67
C LYS A 148 -15.58 2.75 -3.83
N GLN A 149 -14.38 2.53 -4.37
CA GLN A 149 -14.13 1.56 -5.44
C GLN A 149 -13.47 0.26 -4.97
N CYS A 150 -13.14 0.15 -3.69
CA CYS A 150 -12.47 -1.03 -3.15
C CYS A 150 -13.40 -2.25 -3.25
N GLU A 151 -12.87 -3.33 -3.82
CA GLU A 151 -13.52 -4.64 -3.93
C GLU A 151 -12.99 -5.62 -2.88
N VAL A 152 -11.74 -5.47 -2.47
CA VAL A 152 -11.10 -6.34 -1.46
C VAL A 152 -10.42 -5.49 -0.41
N LEU A 153 -10.92 -5.55 0.82
CA LEU A 153 -10.34 -4.83 1.95
C LEU A 153 -9.81 -5.80 3.00
N ILE A 154 -8.58 -5.55 3.44
CA ILE A 154 -7.96 -6.22 4.58
C ILE A 154 -7.58 -5.14 5.60
N VAL A 155 -8.21 -5.17 6.78
CA VAL A 155 -8.05 -4.10 7.77
C VAL A 155 -8.24 -4.63 9.21
N SER A 156 -7.53 -4.01 10.15
CA SER A 156 -7.73 -4.22 11.59
C SER A 156 -8.62 -3.11 12.14
N VAL A 157 -9.72 -3.42 12.83
CA VAL A 157 -10.65 -2.43 13.43
C VAL A 157 -10.81 -2.64 14.93
N ASN A 158 -11.06 -1.56 15.68
CA ASN A 158 -11.12 -1.63 17.15
C ASN A 158 -12.47 -2.12 17.68
N ASN A 159 -13.50 -2.20 16.83
CA ASN A 159 -14.85 -2.57 17.21
C ASN A 159 -15.56 -3.25 16.04
N GLN A 160 -16.33 -4.30 16.32
CA GLN A 160 -17.10 -5.06 15.33
C GLN A 160 -18.16 -4.19 14.62
N THR A 161 -18.73 -3.19 15.30
CA THR A 161 -19.66 -2.24 14.66
C THR A 161 -19.01 -1.50 13.49
N LEU A 162 -17.71 -1.20 13.55
CA LEU A 162 -16.99 -0.59 12.43
C LEU A 162 -16.82 -1.56 11.25
N ALA A 163 -16.72 -2.85 11.51
CA ALA A 163 -16.70 -3.87 10.46
C ALA A 163 -18.02 -3.88 9.68
N ILE A 164 -19.14 -3.74 10.40
CA ILE A 164 -20.48 -3.65 9.81
C ILE A 164 -20.61 -2.34 9.05
N ASP A 165 -20.23 -1.20 9.65
CA ASP A 165 -20.24 0.12 8.98
C ASP A 165 -19.46 0.08 7.65
N ILE A 166 -18.28 -0.57 7.63
CA ILE A 166 -17.49 -0.77 6.41
C ILE A 166 -18.25 -1.60 5.37
N ALA A 167 -18.79 -2.76 5.77
CA ALA A 167 -19.47 -3.68 4.86
C ALA A 167 -20.73 -3.05 4.23
N GLU A 168 -21.47 -2.25 5.00
CA GLU A 168 -22.71 -1.62 4.52
C GLU A 168 -22.45 -0.41 3.61
N ASN A 169 -21.38 0.35 3.85
CA ASN A 169 -21.16 1.62 3.16
C ASN A 169 -20.19 1.52 1.97
N MET A 170 -19.32 0.50 1.92
CA MET A 170 -18.41 0.28 0.78
C MET A 170 -19.10 -0.58 -0.28
N ILE A 171 -19.99 0.03 -1.07
CA ILE A 171 -20.91 -0.64 -2.00
C ILE A 171 -20.27 -1.57 -3.05
N LYS A 172 -18.98 -1.42 -3.36
CA LYS A 172 -18.25 -2.26 -4.33
C LYS A 172 -17.48 -3.40 -3.67
N LEU A 173 -17.50 -3.47 -2.34
CA LEU A 173 -16.75 -4.45 -1.56
C LEU A 173 -17.35 -5.85 -1.76
N ARG A 174 -16.49 -6.79 -2.19
CA ARG A 174 -16.82 -8.20 -2.43
C ARG A 174 -16.23 -9.10 -1.37
N SER A 175 -15.05 -8.73 -0.86
CA SER A 175 -14.32 -9.48 0.16
C SER A 175 -13.85 -8.55 1.26
N LEU A 176 -14.17 -8.91 2.50
CA LEU A 176 -13.74 -8.20 3.70
C LEU A 176 -13.03 -9.17 4.65
N ILE A 177 -11.74 -8.91 4.88
CA ILE A 177 -10.93 -9.66 5.84
C ILE A 177 -10.64 -8.73 7.01
N ILE A 178 -11.22 -9.04 8.17
CA ILE A 178 -11.10 -8.17 9.34
C ILE A 178 -10.42 -8.89 10.49
N LYS A 179 -9.49 -8.16 11.11
CA LYS A 179 -9.03 -8.43 12.48
C LYS A 179 -9.71 -7.45 13.42
N CYS A 180 -10.59 -7.93 14.29
CA CYS A 180 -11.24 -7.07 15.27
C CYS A 180 -10.50 -7.16 16.61
N GLN A 181 -10.36 -6.03 17.30
CA GLN A 181 -10.03 -6.04 18.72
C GLN A 181 -11.25 -6.58 19.47
N THR A 182 -11.35 -7.90 19.63
CA THR A 182 -12.38 -8.48 20.49
C THR A 182 -12.18 -7.93 21.90
N ASN A 183 -13.21 -7.31 22.47
CA ASN A 183 -13.30 -7.10 23.91
C ASN A 183 -12.91 -8.43 24.56
N LYS A 184 -11.82 -8.47 25.32
CA LYS A 184 -11.51 -9.64 26.13
C LYS A 184 -12.79 -9.98 26.89
N PRO A 185 -13.36 -11.20 26.78
CA PRO A 185 -14.31 -11.62 27.79
C PRO A 185 -13.57 -11.49 29.13
N SER A 186 -14.17 -10.75 30.05
CA SER A 186 -13.76 -10.72 31.44
C SER A 186 -13.71 -12.16 31.93
N ARG A 187 -12.48 -12.68 32.00
CA ARG A 187 -12.06 -13.97 32.59
C ARG A 187 -12.39 -15.24 31.78
N LEU A 188 -11.31 -16.01 31.63
CA LEU A 188 -11.18 -17.43 31.26
C LEU A 188 -11.13 -17.81 29.76
N ASN A 189 -9.97 -18.38 29.44
CA ASN A 189 -9.59 -19.26 28.34
C ASN A 189 -8.92 -18.67 27.08
N PHE A 190 -7.91 -19.42 26.65
CA PHE A 190 -6.77 -19.15 25.75
C PHE A 190 -7.14 -18.85 24.26
N PRO A 191 -6.17 -18.47 23.40
CA PRO A 191 -6.40 -17.57 22.27
C PRO A 191 -6.89 -18.31 21.03
N SER A 192 -8.12 -18.02 20.59
CA SER A 192 -8.51 -18.25 19.20
C SER A 192 -8.25 -17.00 18.38
N ARG A 193 -7.41 -17.14 17.34
CA ARG A 193 -7.28 -16.15 16.26
C ARG A 193 -8.60 -16.14 15.49
N ASN A 194 -9.57 -15.35 15.95
CA ASN A 194 -10.85 -15.17 15.26
C ASN A 194 -10.65 -14.18 14.11
N ASN A 195 -10.11 -14.66 12.99
CA ASN A 195 -10.22 -13.94 11.72
C ASN A 195 -11.65 -14.16 11.22
N ILE A 196 -12.44 -13.09 11.14
CA ILE A 196 -13.78 -13.15 10.54
C ILE A 196 -13.59 -12.89 9.05
N PHE A 197 -13.84 -13.91 8.23
CA PHE A 197 -13.89 -13.80 6.78
C PHE A 197 -15.34 -13.62 6.36
N VAL A 198 -15.66 -12.49 5.72
CA VAL A 198 -16.98 -12.26 5.14
C VAL A 198 -16.81 -12.10 3.64
N GLN A 199 -17.40 -13.02 2.88
CA GLN A 199 -17.47 -12.97 1.42
C GLN A 199 -18.91 -12.76 1.02
N TRP A 200 -19.17 -11.71 0.25
CA TRP A 200 -20.49 -11.44 -0.32
C TRP A 200 -20.49 -11.86 -1.80
N LYS A 201 -21.62 -12.41 -2.26
CA LYS A 201 -21.81 -12.87 -3.64
C LYS A 201 -22.02 -11.71 -4.60
#